data_AF-A0A0B0P2K7-F1
#
_entry.id   AF-A0A0B0P2K7-F1
#
_cell.length_a   1.000
_cell.length_b   1.000
_cell.length_c   1.000
_cell.angle_alpha   90.00
_cell.angle_beta   90.00
_cell.angle_gamma   90.00
#
_symmetry.space_group_name_H-M   'P 1'
#
loop_
_entity.id
_entity.type
_entity.pdbx_description
1 polymer ?
#
loop_
_entity_poly.entity_id
_entity_poly.type
_entity_poly.pdbx_seq_one_letter_code
_entity_poly.pdbx_strand_id
1 'polypeptide(L)'
;MAIFNKLSSYSWGAKVVLTLAAFAVNFGEFWLIAQLCTSNSLAKSVALLKQPDILEHSQTLKTHFDALSKLINAMVNVTKCIVELTELPSKYISIDEPPLSTAMAHIHTATYWIISSVVVCVGQITGLMGMRQEFTISTSDAWELSSLAHKVSSIHEHLQSRLRLCYERIDEKKLMEDFEHFKRTIETPQVDNLMILQNIFGREENVLNPERAQVYINVLRKKHVLLLISDLDISQEEIRVLEVVYKERVSSRLNYEIIWLPIVDRTTWNDGYKENFSTMQSNMSWYTVRNHVAIEPAVVKYIREEWGFVKKPIVVTLNPQGKVLCPNALNMMRIWGNAAFPFSSEIEERFWKAKPWTLDLLVARLEPNLPTWVSQQKVVCFYGGVKMEWIESFTTATKGVAKALDIGIEMVYVGKKNARERVQKITGLIKEKQLSHAWEDDNVWFFWNLLESMLYSKTQHGKTIENDVIKQEVMTMLGYDSSKMDGLCSTPDRVKW
;
A
#
# COMPACT_ATOMS: atom_id res chain seq x y z
N MET A 1 23.58 -18.65 -45.06
CA MET A 1 24.47 -17.50 -45.32
C MET A 1 23.92 -16.49 -46.34
N ALA A 2 23.37 -16.91 -47.49
CA ALA A 2 22.87 -15.97 -48.51
C ALA A 2 21.81 -14.95 -48.00
N ILE A 3 20.88 -15.39 -47.14
CA ILE A 3 19.85 -14.51 -46.53
C ILE A 3 20.50 -13.41 -45.66
N PHE A 4 21.50 -13.76 -44.85
CA PHE A 4 22.23 -12.81 -44.01
C PHE A 4 22.97 -11.75 -44.82
N ASN A 5 23.58 -12.15 -45.95
CA ASN A 5 24.28 -11.21 -46.83
C ASN A 5 23.29 -10.25 -47.51
N LYS A 6 22.14 -10.75 -47.98
CA LYS A 6 21.08 -9.92 -48.57
C LYS A 6 20.47 -8.92 -47.59
N LEU A 7 20.38 -9.30 -46.31
CA LEU A 7 19.79 -8.45 -45.26
C LEU A 7 20.85 -7.74 -44.39
N SER A 8 22.10 -7.68 -44.87
CA SER A 8 23.25 -7.20 -44.07
C SER A 8 23.06 -5.79 -43.53
N SER A 9 22.49 -4.88 -44.33
CA SER A 9 22.19 -3.48 -43.99
C SER A 9 21.08 -3.26 -42.96
N TYR A 10 20.26 -4.27 -42.67
CA TYR A 10 19.11 -4.14 -41.77
C TYR A 10 19.49 -4.42 -40.30
N SER A 11 18.72 -3.89 -39.33
CA SER A 11 18.87 -4.29 -37.92
C SER A 11 18.53 -5.77 -37.73
N TRP A 12 18.98 -6.39 -36.63
CA TRP A 12 18.70 -7.81 -36.38
C TRP A 12 17.20 -8.12 -36.25
N GLY A 13 16.43 -7.23 -35.60
CA GLY A 13 14.96 -7.32 -35.60
C GLY A 13 14.37 -7.25 -37.01
N ALA A 14 14.81 -6.29 -37.83
CA ALA A 14 14.34 -6.14 -39.20
C ALA A 14 14.69 -7.35 -40.09
N LYS A 15 15.87 -7.96 -39.90
CA LYS A 15 16.27 -9.20 -40.59
C LYS A 15 15.24 -10.32 -40.35
N VAL A 16 14.80 -10.49 -39.10
CA VAL A 16 13.80 -11.51 -38.72
C VAL A 16 12.44 -11.20 -39.34
N VAL A 17 11.95 -9.96 -39.18
CA VAL A 17 10.63 -9.53 -39.70
C VAL A 17 10.55 -9.69 -41.21
N LEU A 18 11.57 -9.24 -41.95
CA LEU A 18 11.62 -9.38 -43.41
C LEU A 18 11.68 -10.84 -43.85
N THR A 19 12.42 -11.69 -43.13
CA THR A 19 12.50 -13.12 -43.43
C THR A 19 11.16 -13.81 -43.20
N LEU A 20 10.47 -13.52 -42.09
CA LEU A 20 9.15 -14.09 -41.82
C LEU A 20 8.07 -13.57 -42.77
N ALA A 21 8.13 -12.30 -43.18
CA ALA A 21 7.21 -11.76 -44.17
C ALA A 21 7.37 -12.48 -45.52
N ALA A 22 8.60 -12.67 -45.98
CA ALA A 22 8.88 -13.44 -47.20
C ALA A 22 8.44 -14.91 -47.06
N PHE A 23 8.64 -15.52 -45.89
CA PHE A 23 8.16 -16.87 -45.61
C PHE A 23 6.63 -16.97 -45.64
N ALA A 24 5.93 -16.00 -45.04
CA ALA A 24 4.47 -15.98 -44.98
C ALA A 24 3.82 -15.92 -46.35
N VAL A 25 4.39 -15.18 -47.31
CA VAL A 25 3.92 -15.15 -48.70
C VAL A 25 4.05 -16.54 -49.34
N ASN A 26 5.22 -17.16 -49.24
CA ASN A 26 5.46 -18.49 -49.82
C ASN A 26 4.61 -19.59 -49.16
N PHE A 27 4.51 -19.58 -47.84
CA PHE A 27 3.71 -20.55 -47.09
C PHE A 27 2.20 -20.33 -47.31
N GLY A 28 1.76 -19.08 -47.40
CA GLY A 28 0.36 -18.72 -47.62
C GLY A 28 -0.17 -19.22 -48.96
N GLU A 29 0.62 -19.10 -50.04
CA GLU A 29 0.27 -19.66 -51.35
C GLU A 29 0.09 -21.19 -51.28
N PHE A 30 1.03 -21.89 -50.63
CA PHE A 30 0.94 -23.33 -50.43
C PHE A 30 -0.31 -23.73 -49.62
N TRP A 31 -0.51 -23.08 -48.47
CA TRP A 31 -1.58 -23.42 -47.53
C TRP A 31 -2.96 -23.15 -48.11
N LEU A 32 -3.13 -22.06 -48.86
CA LEU A 32 -4.37 -21.72 -49.55
C LEU A 32 -4.77 -22.80 -50.58
N ILE A 33 -3.80 -23.30 -51.35
CA ILE A 33 -4.03 -24.38 -52.32
C ILE A 33 -4.37 -25.68 -51.59
N ALA A 34 -3.65 -26.01 -50.52
CA ALA A 34 -3.88 -27.22 -49.72
C ALA A 34 -5.25 -27.26 -49.04
N GLN A 35 -5.79 -26.11 -48.59
CA GLN A 35 -7.12 -26.03 -48.00
C GLN A 35 -8.24 -26.13 -49.04
N LEU A 36 -8.09 -25.45 -50.18
CA LEU A 36 -9.15 -25.30 -51.17
C LEU A 36 -9.24 -26.45 -52.17
N CYS A 37 -8.21 -27.30 -52.29
CA CYS A 37 -8.16 -28.41 -53.25
C CYS A 37 -9.27 -29.46 -53.06
N THR A 38 -9.82 -29.56 -51.84
CA THR A 38 -10.92 -30.49 -51.50
C THR A 38 -12.30 -29.95 -51.91
N SER A 39 -12.43 -28.63 -52.05
CA SER A 39 -13.73 -27.94 -52.12
C SER A 39 -13.92 -27.12 -53.42
N ASN A 40 -12.83 -26.71 -54.07
CA ASN A 40 -12.86 -25.80 -55.23
C ASN A 40 -12.17 -26.44 -56.45
N SER A 41 -12.89 -26.53 -57.57
CA SER A 41 -12.42 -27.16 -58.81
C SER A 41 -11.22 -26.44 -59.45
N LEU A 42 -11.17 -25.11 -59.38
CA LEU A 42 -10.05 -24.31 -59.87
C LEU A 42 -8.80 -24.52 -58.99
N ALA A 43 -8.97 -24.51 -57.67
CA ALA A 43 -7.89 -24.81 -56.73
C ALA A 43 -7.38 -26.25 -56.91
N LYS A 44 -8.27 -27.20 -57.23
CA LYS A 44 -7.91 -28.58 -57.57
C LYS A 44 -7.11 -28.67 -58.87
N SER A 45 -7.47 -27.92 -59.91
CA SER A 45 -6.69 -27.85 -61.16
C SER A 45 -5.33 -27.18 -60.96
N VAL A 46 -5.26 -26.12 -60.16
CA VAL A 46 -3.99 -25.45 -59.79
C VAL A 46 -3.13 -26.36 -58.93
N ALA A 47 -3.73 -27.09 -57.99
CA ALA A 47 -3.05 -28.13 -57.21
C ALA A 47 -2.53 -29.24 -58.12
N LEU A 48 -3.32 -29.77 -59.06
CA LEU A 48 -2.84 -30.79 -60.00
C LEU A 48 -1.69 -30.31 -60.90
N LEU A 49 -1.68 -29.03 -61.27
CA LEU A 49 -0.58 -28.40 -62.03
C LEU A 49 0.68 -28.16 -61.18
N LYS A 50 0.53 -27.96 -59.86
CA LYS A 50 1.62 -27.58 -58.95
C LYS A 50 2.03 -28.65 -57.92
N GLN A 51 1.22 -29.70 -57.68
CA GLN A 51 1.25 -30.60 -56.50
C GLN A 51 0.50 -31.94 -56.77
N PRO A 52 1.16 -33.00 -57.28
CA PRO A 52 0.47 -34.23 -57.70
C PRO A 52 -0.03 -35.18 -56.57
N ASP A 53 0.64 -35.26 -55.41
CA ASP A 53 0.55 -36.46 -54.53
C ASP A 53 0.03 -36.23 -53.08
N ILE A 54 -0.63 -35.10 -52.77
CA ILE A 54 -1.07 -34.81 -51.37
C ILE A 54 -2.22 -35.74 -50.89
N LEU A 55 -2.84 -36.53 -51.78
CA LEU A 55 -4.10 -37.22 -51.49
C LEU A 55 -4.01 -38.56 -50.72
N GLU A 56 -2.84 -39.20 -50.59
CA GLU A 56 -2.78 -40.60 -50.10
C GLU A 56 -2.31 -40.81 -48.63
N HIS A 57 -1.82 -39.78 -47.91
CA HIS A 57 -1.15 -39.97 -46.60
C HIS A 57 -1.73 -39.14 -45.42
N SER A 58 -3.05 -39.17 -45.23
CA SER A 58 -3.80 -38.21 -44.38
C SER A 58 -3.34 -38.08 -42.92
N GLN A 59 -2.89 -39.16 -42.27
CA GLN A 59 -2.55 -39.15 -40.83
C GLN A 59 -1.12 -38.67 -40.55
N THR A 60 -0.13 -39.05 -41.36
CA THR A 60 1.27 -38.61 -41.25
C THR A 60 1.46 -37.16 -41.69
N LEU A 61 0.68 -36.71 -42.69
CA LEU A 61 0.65 -35.31 -43.10
C LEU A 61 0.11 -34.41 -41.97
N LYS A 62 -0.90 -34.87 -41.22
CA LYS A 62 -1.47 -34.11 -40.09
C LYS A 62 -0.45 -33.84 -38.99
N THR A 63 0.27 -34.87 -38.53
CA THR A 63 1.30 -34.71 -37.48
C THR A 63 2.45 -33.81 -37.94
N HIS A 64 2.80 -33.87 -39.23
CA HIS A 64 3.80 -32.99 -39.83
C HIS A 64 3.33 -31.53 -39.91
N PHE A 65 2.08 -31.27 -40.34
CA PHE A 65 1.51 -29.92 -40.32
C PHE A 65 1.33 -29.35 -38.92
N ASP A 66 1.01 -30.19 -37.93
CA ASP A 66 0.96 -29.78 -36.52
C ASP A 66 2.34 -29.36 -36.01
N ALA A 67 3.40 -30.11 -36.34
CA ALA A 67 4.78 -29.76 -35.99
C ALA A 67 5.25 -28.47 -36.69
N LEU A 68 4.92 -28.30 -37.97
CA LEU A 68 5.19 -27.09 -38.73
C LEU A 68 4.47 -25.87 -38.12
N SER A 69 3.18 -26.02 -37.80
CA SER A 69 2.38 -24.96 -37.17
C SER A 69 2.95 -24.54 -35.82
N LYS A 70 3.40 -25.50 -35.00
CA LYS A 70 4.08 -25.22 -33.72
C LYS A 70 5.37 -24.42 -33.93
N LEU A 71 6.20 -24.80 -34.89
CA LEU A 71 7.42 -24.07 -35.20
C LEU A 71 7.14 -22.65 -35.71
N ILE A 72 6.17 -22.49 -36.61
CA ILE A 72 5.75 -21.16 -37.11
C ILE A 72 5.28 -20.27 -35.96
N ASN A 73 4.43 -20.79 -35.07
CA ASN A 73 3.97 -20.05 -33.90
C ASN A 73 5.13 -19.65 -32.98
N ALA A 74 6.08 -20.56 -32.74
CA ALA A 74 7.28 -20.27 -31.95
C ALA A 74 8.11 -19.14 -32.59
N MET A 75 8.35 -19.18 -33.91
CA MET A 75 9.08 -18.13 -34.63
C MET A 75 8.39 -16.77 -34.53
N VAL A 76 7.06 -16.74 -34.67
CA VAL A 76 6.27 -15.50 -34.55
C VAL A 76 6.35 -14.94 -33.13
N ASN A 77 6.24 -15.78 -32.10
CA ASN A 77 6.30 -15.37 -30.70
C ASN A 77 7.67 -14.78 -30.33
N VAL A 78 8.76 -15.41 -30.77
CA VAL A 78 10.11 -14.84 -30.58
C VAL A 78 10.24 -13.52 -31.32
N THR A 79 9.73 -13.41 -32.54
CA THR A 79 9.83 -12.18 -33.33
C THR A 79 9.09 -11.02 -32.69
N LYS A 80 7.86 -11.25 -32.18
CA LYS A 80 7.10 -10.25 -31.42
C LYS A 80 7.89 -9.75 -30.21
N CYS A 81 8.48 -10.67 -29.45
CA CYS A 81 9.31 -10.32 -28.28
C CYS A 81 10.56 -9.51 -28.68
N ILE A 82 11.22 -9.86 -29.80
CA ILE A 82 12.35 -9.08 -30.33
C ILE A 82 11.92 -7.65 -30.69
N VAL A 83 10.78 -7.49 -31.37
CA VAL A 83 10.25 -6.18 -31.75
C VAL A 83 9.96 -5.34 -30.51
N GLU A 84 9.26 -5.91 -29.53
CA GLU A 84 8.96 -5.23 -28.27
C GLU A 84 10.24 -4.79 -27.53
N LEU A 85 11.27 -5.64 -27.48
CA LEU A 85 12.57 -5.29 -26.88
C LEU A 85 13.26 -4.13 -27.61
N THR A 86 13.15 -4.06 -28.93
CA THR A 86 13.75 -2.98 -29.73
C THR A 86 12.97 -1.67 -29.66
N GLU A 87 11.69 -1.71 -29.27
CA GLU A 87 10.81 -0.54 -29.15
C GLU A 87 10.74 0.02 -27.71
N LEU A 88 11.52 -0.53 -26.77
CA LEU A 88 11.52 -0.06 -25.38
C LEU A 88 11.96 1.41 -25.26
N PRO A 89 11.36 2.19 -24.34
CA PRO A 89 11.69 3.61 -24.18
C PRO A 89 13.14 3.83 -23.70
N SER A 90 13.97 4.41 -24.56
CA SER A 90 15.40 4.69 -24.28
C SER A 90 15.64 5.66 -23.12
N LYS A 91 14.64 6.48 -22.75
CA LYS A 91 14.71 7.36 -21.58
C LYS A 91 14.93 6.57 -20.28
N TYR A 92 14.33 5.39 -20.16
CA TYR A 92 14.30 4.64 -18.91
C TYR A 92 15.28 3.46 -18.90
N ILE A 93 15.65 2.92 -20.06
CA ILE A 93 16.56 1.77 -20.14
C ILE A 93 17.61 1.99 -21.22
N SER A 94 18.88 1.81 -20.85
CA SER A 94 20.00 1.87 -21.80
C SER A 94 20.22 0.51 -22.45
N ILE A 95 20.57 0.52 -23.72
CA ILE A 95 20.94 -0.69 -24.49
C ILE A 95 22.17 -1.38 -23.89
N ASP A 96 23.04 -0.63 -23.23
CA ASP A 96 24.30 -1.13 -22.68
C ASP A 96 24.16 -1.73 -21.28
N GLU A 97 23.02 -1.52 -20.62
CA GLU A 97 22.78 -1.99 -19.24
C GLU A 97 21.91 -3.26 -19.20
N PRO A 98 22.23 -4.24 -18.32
CA PRO A 98 21.32 -5.32 -18.01
C PRO A 98 20.02 -4.77 -17.40
N PRO A 99 18.84 -5.34 -17.69
CA PRO A 99 18.60 -6.60 -18.42
C PRO A 99 18.57 -6.50 -19.95
N LEU A 100 18.57 -5.29 -20.53
CA LEU A 100 18.41 -5.09 -21.97
C LEU A 100 19.63 -5.56 -22.76
N SER A 101 20.85 -5.23 -22.31
CA SER A 101 22.08 -5.66 -22.99
C SER A 101 22.20 -7.19 -23.13
N THR A 102 21.75 -7.92 -22.11
CA THR A 102 21.69 -9.40 -22.13
C THR A 102 20.67 -9.90 -23.13
N ALA A 103 19.49 -9.27 -23.20
CA ALA A 103 18.48 -9.61 -24.20
C ALA A 103 19.01 -9.36 -25.62
N MET A 104 19.66 -8.22 -25.85
CA MET A 104 20.25 -7.85 -27.15
C MET A 104 21.30 -8.85 -27.62
N ALA A 105 22.15 -9.36 -26.73
CA ALA A 105 23.12 -10.40 -27.06
C ALA A 105 22.45 -11.70 -27.57
N HIS A 106 21.30 -12.06 -27.00
CA HIS A 106 20.53 -13.23 -27.40
C HIS A 106 19.70 -13.02 -28.69
N ILE A 107 19.44 -11.78 -29.11
CA ILE A 107 18.73 -11.49 -30.37
C ILE A 107 19.50 -12.03 -31.59
N HIS A 108 20.84 -11.97 -31.59
CA HIS A 108 21.64 -12.53 -32.68
C HIS A 108 21.42 -14.04 -32.82
N THR A 109 21.47 -14.77 -31.70
CA THR A 109 21.20 -16.20 -31.65
C THR A 109 19.76 -16.51 -32.06
N ALA A 110 18.79 -15.74 -31.56
CA ALA A 110 17.38 -15.90 -31.92
C ALA A 110 17.15 -15.69 -33.43
N THR A 111 17.77 -14.66 -34.01
CA THR A 111 17.68 -14.36 -35.44
C THR A 111 18.26 -15.49 -36.29
N TYR A 112 19.40 -16.06 -35.87
CA TYR A 112 19.98 -17.23 -36.51
C TYR A 112 19.02 -18.42 -36.51
N TRP A 113 18.43 -18.75 -35.36
CA TRP A 113 17.53 -19.88 -35.25
C TRP A 113 16.24 -19.68 -36.04
N ILE A 114 15.65 -18.47 -36.05
CA ILE A 114 14.46 -18.18 -36.85
C ILE A 114 14.75 -18.31 -38.35
N ILE A 115 15.84 -17.70 -38.84
CA ILE A 115 16.20 -17.78 -40.26
C ILE A 115 16.49 -19.24 -40.66
N SER A 116 17.17 -20.01 -39.80
CA SER A 116 17.43 -21.43 -40.03
C SER A 116 16.14 -22.25 -40.06
N SER A 117 15.23 -22.00 -39.12
CA SER A 117 13.90 -22.62 -39.08
C SER A 117 13.08 -22.30 -40.33
N VAL A 118 13.09 -21.05 -40.81
CA VAL A 118 12.43 -20.66 -42.07
C VAL A 118 13.01 -21.45 -43.26
N VAL A 119 14.33 -21.59 -43.35
CA VAL A 119 14.96 -22.36 -44.44
C VAL A 119 14.54 -23.82 -44.41
N VAL A 120 14.48 -24.44 -43.23
CA VAL A 120 14.00 -25.83 -43.05
C VAL A 120 12.53 -25.95 -43.45
N CYS A 121 11.66 -25.04 -42.99
CA CYS A 121 10.26 -25.01 -43.37
C CYS A 121 10.08 -24.90 -44.89
N VAL A 122 10.79 -23.98 -45.55
CA VAL A 122 10.74 -23.80 -47.01
C VAL A 122 11.23 -25.05 -47.73
N GLY A 123 12.31 -25.67 -47.26
CA GLY A 123 12.82 -26.93 -47.80
C GLY A 123 11.77 -28.04 -47.77
N GLN A 124 11.09 -28.22 -46.64
CA GLN A 124 10.03 -29.21 -46.48
C GLN A 124 8.78 -28.90 -47.32
N ILE A 125 8.35 -27.63 -47.36
CA ILE A 125 7.22 -27.21 -48.19
C ILE A 125 7.55 -27.43 -49.68
N THR A 126 8.78 -27.14 -50.11
CA THR A 126 9.22 -27.36 -51.50
C THR A 126 9.31 -28.85 -51.82
N GLY A 127 9.79 -29.68 -50.90
CA GLY A 127 9.79 -31.14 -51.02
C GLY A 127 8.37 -31.72 -51.17
N LEU A 128 7.39 -31.15 -50.46
CA LEU A 128 5.97 -31.48 -50.61
C LEU A 128 5.36 -30.99 -51.94
N MET A 129 5.90 -29.91 -52.53
CA MET A 129 5.39 -29.31 -53.77
C MET A 129 5.99 -29.93 -55.05
N GLY A 130 7.17 -30.52 -55.00
CA GLY A 130 7.68 -31.25 -56.16
C GLY A 130 9.13 -31.66 -56.06
N MET A 131 9.40 -32.97 -56.03
CA MET A 131 10.22 -33.61 -57.05
C MET A 131 9.99 -35.13 -57.02
N ARG A 132 10.03 -35.71 -58.22
CA ARG A 132 9.81 -37.11 -58.57
C ARG A 132 10.91 -38.01 -58.00
N GLN A 133 10.93 -38.22 -56.69
CA GLN A 133 11.71 -39.26 -56.01
C GLN A 133 11.01 -39.50 -54.67
N GLU A 134 10.80 -40.76 -54.30
CA GLU A 134 10.11 -41.23 -53.09
C GLU A 134 10.35 -40.34 -51.85
N PHE A 135 9.52 -39.31 -51.67
CA PHE A 135 9.51 -38.50 -50.45
C PHE A 135 8.72 -39.27 -49.41
N THR A 136 9.33 -40.33 -48.88
CA THR A 136 8.84 -41.00 -47.69
C THR A 136 8.98 -39.99 -46.55
N ILE A 137 7.89 -39.32 -46.17
CA ILE A 137 7.86 -38.43 -44.99
C ILE A 137 8.36 -39.27 -43.82
N SER A 138 9.62 -39.08 -43.43
CA SER A 138 10.23 -39.89 -42.40
C SER A 138 9.83 -39.32 -41.04
N THR A 139 9.74 -40.19 -40.04
CA THR A 139 9.59 -39.73 -38.64
C THR A 139 10.72 -38.80 -38.20
N SER A 140 11.86 -38.80 -38.91
CA SER A 140 13.00 -37.89 -38.71
C SER A 140 12.65 -36.44 -39.03
N ASP A 141 11.92 -36.17 -40.12
CA ASP A 141 11.61 -34.80 -40.59
C ASP A 141 10.65 -34.06 -39.65
N ALA A 142 9.66 -34.79 -39.09
CA ALA A 142 8.74 -34.26 -38.09
C ALA A 142 9.43 -34.06 -36.72
N TRP A 143 10.43 -34.90 -36.41
CA TRP A 143 11.24 -34.77 -35.19
C TRP A 143 12.17 -33.56 -35.26
N GLU A 144 12.78 -33.28 -36.42
CA GLU A 144 13.59 -32.08 -36.64
C GLU A 144 12.77 -30.78 -36.46
N LEU A 145 11.56 -30.72 -37.03
CA LEU A 145 10.64 -29.59 -36.82
C LEU A 145 10.28 -29.40 -35.34
N SER A 146 10.00 -30.49 -34.65
CA SER A 146 9.65 -30.46 -33.23
C SER A 146 10.83 -30.02 -32.37
N SER A 147 12.04 -30.50 -32.67
CA SER A 147 13.28 -30.09 -32.01
C SER A 147 13.56 -28.59 -32.20
N LEU A 148 13.41 -28.10 -33.43
CA LEU A 148 13.51 -26.67 -33.73
C LEU A 148 12.43 -25.86 -32.99
N ALA A 149 11.19 -26.36 -32.94
CA ALA A 149 10.10 -25.69 -32.24
C ALA A 149 10.41 -25.56 -30.75
N HIS A 150 10.93 -26.63 -30.12
CA HIS A 150 11.41 -26.58 -28.74
C HIS A 150 12.57 -25.59 -28.55
N LYS A 151 13.54 -25.57 -29.47
CA LYS A 151 14.69 -24.65 -29.38
C LYS A 151 14.27 -23.19 -29.47
N VAL A 152 13.41 -22.86 -30.44
CA VAL A 152 12.86 -21.51 -30.62
C VAL A 152 11.95 -21.12 -29.45
N SER A 153 11.16 -22.05 -28.91
CA SER A 153 10.33 -21.80 -27.72
C SER A 153 11.17 -21.54 -26.47
N SER A 154 12.26 -22.27 -26.25
CA SER A 154 13.18 -22.00 -25.13
C SER A 154 13.83 -20.62 -25.23
N ILE A 155 14.14 -20.17 -26.46
CA ILE A 155 14.63 -18.80 -26.70
C ILE A 155 13.53 -17.78 -26.38
N HIS A 156 12.28 -18.06 -26.74
CA HIS A 156 11.14 -17.20 -26.40
C HIS A 156 11.00 -17.02 -24.89
N GLU A 157 11.01 -18.11 -24.11
CA GLU A 157 10.91 -18.06 -22.65
C GLU A 157 12.03 -17.21 -22.04
N HIS A 158 13.26 -17.35 -22.53
CA HIS A 158 14.39 -16.55 -22.06
C HIS A 158 14.18 -15.06 -22.37
N LEU A 159 13.86 -14.71 -23.62
CA LEU A 159 13.67 -13.33 -24.04
C LEU A 159 12.47 -12.68 -23.34
N GLN A 160 11.38 -13.42 -23.15
CA GLN A 160 10.18 -12.96 -22.45
C GLN A 160 10.47 -12.68 -20.97
N SER A 161 11.25 -13.55 -20.32
CA SER A 161 11.73 -13.32 -18.94
C SER A 161 12.57 -12.04 -18.85
N ARG A 162 13.47 -11.80 -19.82
CA ARG A 162 14.26 -10.56 -19.88
C ARG A 162 13.41 -9.33 -20.16
N LEU A 163 12.44 -9.42 -21.05
CA LEU A 163 11.50 -8.35 -21.35
C LEU A 163 10.69 -7.95 -20.11
N ARG A 164 10.23 -8.93 -19.32
CA ARG A 164 9.57 -8.67 -18.03
C ARG A 164 10.46 -7.88 -17.08
N LEU A 165 11.73 -8.30 -16.91
CA LEU A 165 12.71 -7.56 -16.10
C LEU A 165 12.95 -6.14 -16.63
N CYS A 166 12.92 -5.93 -17.96
CA CYS A 166 13.04 -4.60 -18.54
C CYS A 166 11.86 -3.71 -18.13
N TYR A 167 10.63 -4.21 -18.23
CA TYR A 167 9.44 -3.47 -17.81
C TYR A 167 9.44 -3.17 -16.32
N GLU A 168 9.79 -4.14 -15.46
CA GLU A 168 9.95 -3.92 -14.02
C GLU A 168 10.93 -2.77 -13.74
N ARG A 169 12.08 -2.75 -14.42
CA ARG A 169 13.08 -1.68 -14.26
C ARG A 169 12.61 -0.32 -14.76
N ILE A 170 11.85 -0.29 -15.85
CA ILE A 170 11.25 0.93 -16.39
C ILE A 170 10.24 1.50 -15.38
N ASP A 171 9.38 0.64 -14.84
CA ASP A 171 8.36 1.04 -13.88
C ASP A 171 8.98 1.51 -12.56
N GLU A 172 10.05 0.88 -12.08
CA GLU A 172 10.85 1.35 -10.94
C GLU A 172 11.39 2.77 -11.14
N LYS A 173 11.97 3.06 -12.32
CA LYS A 173 12.52 4.38 -12.62
C LYS A 173 11.44 5.44 -12.77
N LYS A 174 10.32 5.11 -13.42
CA LYS A 174 9.14 6.02 -13.48
C LYS A 174 8.64 6.33 -12.08
N LEU A 175 8.45 5.31 -11.25
CA LEU A 175 8.02 5.47 -9.87
C LEU A 175 8.98 6.38 -9.07
N MET A 176 10.28 6.25 -9.30
CA MET A 176 11.28 7.10 -8.65
C MET A 176 11.22 8.55 -9.15
N GLU A 177 11.07 8.79 -10.46
CA GLU A 177 10.86 10.14 -11.02
C GLU A 177 9.60 10.79 -10.42
N ASP A 178 8.49 10.06 -10.38
CA ASP A 178 7.21 10.53 -9.85
C ASP A 178 7.30 10.80 -8.33
N PHE A 179 8.00 9.93 -7.58
CA PHE A 179 8.26 10.11 -6.15
C PHE A 179 9.08 11.38 -5.87
N GLU A 180 10.17 11.59 -6.60
CA GLU A 180 11.01 12.79 -6.47
C GLU A 180 10.24 14.05 -6.88
N HIS A 181 9.41 13.97 -7.91
CA HIS A 181 8.54 15.07 -8.31
C HIS A 181 7.52 15.42 -7.22
N PHE A 182 6.86 14.41 -6.63
CA PHE A 182 5.91 14.61 -5.53
C PHE A 182 6.60 15.19 -4.29
N LYS A 183 7.77 14.66 -3.91
CA LYS A 183 8.59 15.15 -2.79
C LYS A 183 8.95 16.63 -2.95
N ARG A 184 9.44 17.04 -4.12
CA ARG A 184 9.73 18.46 -4.39
C ARG A 184 8.48 19.33 -4.30
N THR A 185 7.36 18.81 -4.80
CA THR A 185 6.10 19.54 -4.84
C THR A 185 5.56 19.84 -3.44
N ILE A 186 5.64 18.87 -2.53
CA ILE A 186 5.13 19.00 -1.15
C ILE A 186 6.07 19.82 -0.23
N GLU A 187 7.38 19.81 -0.52
CA GLU A 187 8.36 20.62 0.20
C GLU A 187 8.32 22.10 -0.21
N THR A 188 7.93 22.37 -1.46
CA THR A 188 7.85 23.74 -2.00
C THR A 188 6.55 24.42 -1.52
N PRO A 189 6.63 25.63 -0.91
CA PRO A 189 5.44 26.38 -0.53
C PRO A 189 4.55 26.69 -1.74
N GLN A 190 3.26 26.37 -1.64
CA GLN A 190 2.28 26.63 -2.69
C GLN A 190 1.46 27.89 -2.38
N VAL A 191 0.76 28.42 -3.39
CA VAL A 191 -0.17 29.57 -3.22
C VAL A 191 -1.30 29.21 -2.26
N ASP A 192 -1.79 27.97 -2.36
CA ASP A 192 -2.70 27.34 -1.43
C ASP A 192 -2.51 25.82 -1.43
N ASN A 193 -3.14 25.13 -0.48
CA ASN A 193 -3.05 23.70 -0.28
C ASN A 193 -3.74 22.84 -1.36
N LEU A 194 -4.46 23.42 -2.33
CA LEU A 194 -5.30 22.64 -3.22
C LEU A 194 -4.49 21.71 -4.13
N MET A 195 -3.38 22.19 -4.69
CA MET A 195 -2.54 21.38 -5.58
C MET A 195 -1.95 20.16 -4.86
N ILE A 196 -1.56 20.32 -3.59
CA ILE A 196 -1.05 19.21 -2.77
C ILE A 196 -2.16 18.19 -2.52
N LEU A 197 -3.37 18.65 -2.16
CA LEU A 197 -4.51 17.77 -1.97
C LEU A 197 -4.86 17.03 -3.26
N GLN A 198 -4.89 17.70 -4.41
CA GLN A 198 -5.16 17.07 -5.71
C GLN A 198 -4.11 16.01 -6.06
N ASN A 199 -2.83 16.26 -5.79
CA ASN A 199 -1.79 15.25 -6.00
C ASN A 199 -1.95 14.03 -5.08
N ILE A 200 -2.42 14.23 -3.84
CA ILE A 200 -2.63 13.13 -2.88
C ILE A 200 -3.87 12.30 -3.23
N PHE A 201 -5.00 12.97 -3.52
CA PHE A 201 -6.28 12.32 -3.81
C PHE A 201 -6.44 11.96 -5.31
N GLY A 202 -5.45 12.30 -6.14
CA GLY A 202 -5.42 11.99 -7.56
C GLY A 202 -6.58 12.63 -8.32
N ARG A 203 -7.26 11.82 -9.13
CA ARG A 203 -8.42 12.27 -9.95
C ARG A 203 -9.72 12.41 -9.16
N GLU A 204 -9.74 12.07 -7.87
CA GLU A 204 -10.95 12.16 -7.06
C GLU A 204 -11.10 13.57 -6.49
N GLU A 205 -11.85 14.40 -7.23
CA GLU A 205 -12.07 15.80 -6.87
C GLU A 205 -13.25 15.98 -5.89
N ASN A 206 -14.02 14.93 -5.66
CA ASN A 206 -15.20 14.94 -4.82
C ASN A 206 -14.97 14.14 -3.54
N VAL A 207 -15.31 14.77 -2.41
CA VAL A 207 -15.26 14.18 -1.07
C VAL A 207 -16.66 14.23 -0.46
N LEU A 208 -16.91 13.41 0.54
CA LEU A 208 -18.09 13.50 1.37
C LEU A 208 -17.80 14.46 2.53
N ASN A 209 -18.68 15.42 2.75
CA ASN A 209 -18.61 16.28 3.92
C ASN A 209 -19.10 15.54 5.19
N PRO A 210 -19.01 16.16 6.39
CA PRO A 210 -19.53 15.58 7.63
C PRO A 210 -21.02 15.17 7.58
N GLU A 211 -21.83 15.84 6.76
CA GLU A 211 -23.26 15.57 6.54
C GLU A 211 -23.51 14.50 5.46
N ARG A 212 -22.45 13.88 4.93
CA ARG A 212 -22.48 12.90 3.82
C ARG A 212 -22.95 13.46 2.47
N ALA A 213 -23.01 14.78 2.33
CA ALA A 213 -23.19 15.42 1.04
C ALA A 213 -21.89 15.41 0.25
N GLN A 214 -22.00 15.12 -1.05
CA GLN A 214 -20.88 15.19 -1.97
C GLN A 214 -20.50 16.64 -2.24
N VAL A 215 -19.24 16.98 -2.00
CA VAL A 215 -18.70 18.32 -2.22
C VAL A 215 -17.34 18.25 -2.90
N TYR A 216 -16.96 19.32 -3.57
CA TYR A 216 -15.66 19.40 -4.24
C TYR A 216 -14.56 19.70 -3.22
N ILE A 217 -13.37 19.10 -3.37
CA ILE A 217 -12.25 19.22 -2.41
C ILE A 217 -11.80 20.67 -2.17
N ASN A 218 -12.12 21.59 -3.09
CA ASN A 218 -11.90 23.04 -2.95
C ASN A 218 -12.50 23.65 -1.68
N VAL A 219 -13.47 23.01 -1.03
CA VAL A 219 -13.98 23.44 0.28
C VAL A 219 -12.91 23.45 1.38
N LEU A 220 -11.80 22.73 1.17
CA LEU A 220 -10.64 22.66 2.06
C LEU A 220 -9.54 23.70 1.72
N ARG A 221 -9.74 24.49 0.65
CA ARG A 221 -8.77 25.47 0.17
C ARG A 221 -8.49 26.54 1.24
N LYS A 222 -7.21 26.85 1.45
CA LYS A 222 -6.71 27.84 2.44
C LYS A 222 -7.09 27.53 3.90
N LYS A 223 -7.48 26.29 4.21
CA LYS A 223 -7.66 25.82 5.60
C LYS A 223 -6.44 25.03 6.06
N HIS A 224 -6.28 24.90 7.38
CA HIS A 224 -5.42 23.82 7.89
C HIS A 224 -6.12 22.48 7.63
N VAL A 225 -5.41 21.51 7.07
CA VAL A 225 -5.96 20.20 6.73
C VAL A 225 -5.20 19.13 7.48
N LEU A 226 -5.92 18.31 8.24
CA LEU A 226 -5.39 17.15 8.92
C LEU A 226 -5.76 15.91 8.09
N LEU A 227 -4.76 15.29 7.46
CA LEU A 227 -4.92 14.04 6.74
C LEU A 227 -4.89 12.89 7.76
N LEU A 228 -6.05 12.30 8.06
CA LEU A 228 -6.13 11.07 8.83
C LEU A 228 -5.81 9.90 7.89
N ILE A 229 -4.59 9.37 7.99
CA ILE A 229 -4.10 8.29 7.14
C ILE A 229 -4.15 6.99 7.94
N SER A 230 -4.80 5.98 7.39
CA SER A 230 -4.94 4.67 8.03
C SER A 230 -5.10 3.57 7.00
N ASP A 231 -5.02 2.32 7.44
CA ASP A 231 -5.71 1.23 6.77
C ASP A 231 -7.22 1.27 7.11
N LEU A 232 -7.93 0.14 7.04
CA LEU A 232 -9.33 0.05 7.48
C LEU A 232 -9.46 -0.44 8.94
N ASP A 233 -8.41 -0.30 9.75
CA ASP A 233 -8.35 -0.80 11.14
C ASP A 233 -8.09 0.35 12.13
N ILE A 234 -9.03 1.29 12.18
CA ILE A 234 -9.08 2.30 13.24
C ILE A 234 -10.07 1.82 14.31
N SER A 235 -9.66 1.82 15.59
CA SER A 235 -10.57 1.45 16.67
C SER A 235 -11.67 2.50 16.85
N GLN A 236 -12.85 2.06 17.31
CA GLN A 236 -13.98 2.96 17.57
C GLN A 236 -13.65 3.99 18.66
N GLU A 237 -12.87 3.58 19.66
CA GLU A 237 -12.41 4.46 20.73
C GLU A 237 -11.51 5.59 20.18
N GLU A 238 -10.67 5.31 19.18
CA GLU A 238 -9.85 6.33 18.51
C GLU A 238 -10.74 7.36 17.79
N ILE A 239 -11.72 6.88 17.03
CA ILE A 239 -12.63 7.73 16.26
C ILE A 239 -13.38 8.68 17.21
N ARG A 240 -13.89 8.15 18.34
CA ARG A 240 -14.59 8.95 19.35
C ARG A 240 -13.67 10.02 19.96
N VAL A 241 -12.43 9.67 20.30
CA VAL A 241 -11.46 10.63 20.87
C VAL A 241 -11.14 11.74 19.88
N LEU A 242 -10.90 11.41 18.61
CA LEU A 242 -10.68 12.38 17.56
C LEU A 242 -11.93 13.24 17.30
N GLU A 243 -13.12 12.65 17.38
CA GLU A 243 -14.39 13.34 17.20
C GLU A 243 -14.62 14.39 18.30
N VAL A 244 -14.28 14.09 19.56
CA VAL A 244 -14.36 15.06 20.66
C VAL A 244 -13.48 16.27 20.36
N VAL A 245 -12.20 16.04 20.02
CA VAL A 245 -11.26 17.12 19.67
C VAL A 245 -11.77 17.90 18.46
N TYR A 246 -12.29 17.20 17.46
CA TYR A 246 -12.81 17.81 16.25
C TYR A 246 -14.03 18.69 16.52
N LYS A 247 -14.99 18.26 17.34
CA LYS A 247 -16.18 19.06 17.68
C LYS A 247 -15.82 20.32 18.49
N GLU A 248 -14.86 20.21 19.41
CA GLU A 248 -14.37 21.34 20.22
C GLU A 248 -13.72 22.47 19.39
N ARG A 249 -13.31 22.18 18.15
CA ARG A 249 -12.72 23.19 17.25
C ARG A 249 -13.67 24.33 16.97
N VAL A 250 -14.98 24.05 16.88
CA VAL A 250 -16.02 25.04 16.59
C VAL A 250 -16.15 26.03 17.74
N SER A 251 -16.23 25.51 18.97
CA SER A 251 -16.24 26.32 20.19
C SER A 251 -14.98 27.17 20.33
N SER A 252 -13.83 26.61 19.89
CA SER A 252 -12.53 27.27 19.92
C SER A 252 -12.27 28.19 18.71
N ARG A 253 -13.21 28.30 17.76
CA ARG A 253 -13.10 29.06 16.50
C ARG A 253 -11.84 28.71 15.69
N LEU A 254 -11.40 27.46 15.72
CA LEU A 254 -10.24 26.99 14.98
C LEU A 254 -10.62 26.60 13.55
N ASN A 255 -9.84 27.06 12.59
CA ASN A 255 -10.10 26.83 11.16
C ASN A 255 -9.24 25.69 10.60
N TYR A 256 -9.59 24.46 11.02
CA TYR A 256 -9.03 23.24 10.43
C TYR A 256 -10.13 22.22 10.13
N GLU A 257 -9.87 21.36 9.16
CA GLU A 257 -10.72 20.21 8.83
C GLU A 257 -9.90 18.94 8.84
N ILE A 258 -10.55 17.83 9.19
CA ILE A 258 -9.96 16.49 9.05
C ILE A 258 -10.50 15.88 7.75
N ILE A 259 -9.63 15.22 6.99
CA ILE A 259 -10.03 14.38 5.86
C ILE A 259 -9.39 13.00 5.98
N TRP A 260 -10.19 11.95 5.82
CA TRP A 260 -9.73 10.58 5.89
C TRP A 260 -9.16 10.11 4.54
N LEU A 261 -7.95 9.53 4.58
CA LEU A 261 -7.22 8.95 3.46
C LEU A 261 -6.89 7.48 3.74
N PRO A 262 -7.69 6.52 3.26
CA PRO A 262 -7.40 5.10 3.42
C PRO A 262 -6.27 4.65 2.48
N ILE A 263 -5.23 4.04 3.04
CA ILE A 263 -4.13 3.41 2.30
C ILE A 263 -4.32 1.88 2.35
N VAL A 264 -4.98 1.35 1.32
CA VAL A 264 -5.28 -0.08 1.20
C VAL A 264 -4.63 -0.67 -0.05
N ASP A 265 -4.22 -1.94 0.04
CA ASP A 265 -3.72 -2.67 -1.13
C ASP A 265 -4.87 -2.94 -2.12
N ARG A 266 -4.63 -2.71 -3.41
CA ARG A 266 -5.62 -2.95 -4.46
C ARG A 266 -5.98 -4.44 -4.57
N THR A 267 -5.03 -5.32 -4.28
CA THR A 267 -5.24 -6.77 -4.34
C THR A 267 -6.20 -7.29 -3.27
N THR A 268 -6.37 -6.54 -2.17
CA THR A 268 -7.25 -6.91 -1.06
C THR A 268 -8.67 -6.37 -1.22
N TRP A 269 -8.99 -5.62 -2.28
CA TRP A 269 -10.29 -4.98 -2.47
C TRP A 269 -11.39 -5.96 -2.89
N ASN A 270 -11.94 -6.70 -1.91
CA ASN A 270 -13.08 -7.59 -2.06
C ASN A 270 -14.36 -7.00 -1.44
N ASP A 271 -15.50 -7.70 -1.53
CA ASP A 271 -16.78 -7.19 -1.04
C ASP A 271 -16.81 -6.97 0.48
N GLY A 272 -16.13 -7.81 1.27
CA GLY A 272 -15.96 -7.60 2.71
C GLY A 272 -15.14 -6.35 3.04
N TYR A 273 -14.11 -6.03 2.25
CA TYR A 273 -13.35 -4.79 2.39
C TYR A 273 -14.18 -3.55 2.06
N LYS A 274 -15.09 -3.63 1.07
CA LYS A 274 -16.02 -2.52 0.76
C LYS A 274 -17.00 -2.26 1.90
N GLU A 275 -17.51 -3.32 2.53
CA GLU A 275 -18.40 -3.21 3.69
C GLU A 275 -17.67 -2.59 4.90
N ASN A 276 -16.44 -3.06 5.17
CA ASN A 276 -15.58 -2.48 6.22
C ASN A 276 -15.27 -1.01 5.95
N PHE A 277 -14.94 -0.65 4.70
CA PHE A 277 -14.72 0.74 4.30
C PHE A 277 -15.97 1.60 4.55
N SER A 278 -17.14 1.12 4.15
CA SER A 278 -18.41 1.86 4.31
C SER A 278 -18.78 2.03 5.79
N THR A 279 -18.56 0.99 6.59
CA THR A 279 -18.76 1.01 8.05
C THR A 279 -17.81 1.98 8.73
N MET A 280 -16.53 1.99 8.31
CA MET A 280 -15.54 2.93 8.83
C MET A 280 -15.93 4.37 8.47
N GLN A 281 -16.27 4.60 7.21
CA GLN A 281 -16.68 5.89 6.69
C GLN A 281 -17.90 6.44 7.43
N SER A 282 -18.91 5.61 7.73
CA SER A 282 -20.16 6.03 8.39
C SER A 282 -19.96 6.50 9.83
N ASN A 283 -18.93 5.99 10.52
CA ASN A 283 -18.59 6.37 11.89
C ASN A 283 -17.80 7.68 12.01
N MET A 284 -17.29 8.23 10.90
CA MET A 284 -16.42 9.42 10.93
C MET A 284 -17.21 10.72 10.78
N SER A 285 -17.06 11.68 11.68
CA SER A 285 -17.76 12.98 11.63
C SER A 285 -17.02 14.09 10.87
N TRP A 286 -16.04 13.73 10.05
CA TRP A 286 -15.21 14.63 9.25
C TRP A 286 -15.29 14.28 7.75
N TYR A 287 -14.48 14.95 6.91
CA TYR A 287 -14.49 14.70 5.47
C TYR A 287 -13.95 13.32 5.16
N THR A 288 -14.56 12.61 4.22
CA THR A 288 -14.10 11.30 3.79
C THR A 288 -14.06 11.22 2.26
N VAL A 289 -13.18 10.37 1.75
CA VAL A 289 -13.18 10.03 0.32
C VAL A 289 -14.46 9.28 -0.03
N ARG A 290 -15.03 9.50 -1.21
CA ARG A 290 -16.30 8.87 -1.60
C ARG A 290 -16.14 7.36 -1.80
N ASN A 291 -15.13 6.97 -2.57
CA ASN A 291 -14.82 5.58 -2.91
C ASN A 291 -13.36 5.27 -2.56
N HIS A 292 -12.91 4.06 -2.90
CA HIS A 292 -11.49 3.75 -2.93
C HIS A 292 -10.77 4.71 -3.88
N VAL A 293 -9.99 5.63 -3.30
CA VAL A 293 -9.13 6.52 -4.05
C VAL A 293 -8.01 5.70 -4.67
N ALA A 294 -7.91 5.75 -5.99
CA ALA A 294 -6.77 5.20 -6.71
C ALA A 294 -5.55 6.13 -6.51
N ILE A 295 -4.97 6.10 -5.31
CA ILE A 295 -3.79 6.89 -4.95
C ILE A 295 -2.61 6.43 -5.82
N GLU A 296 -1.84 7.39 -6.31
CA GLU A 296 -0.67 7.11 -7.12
C GLU A 296 0.40 6.36 -6.31
N PRO A 297 1.07 5.35 -6.88
CA PRO A 297 2.07 4.56 -6.15
C PRO A 297 3.21 5.40 -5.54
N ALA A 298 3.61 6.49 -6.21
CA ALA A 298 4.61 7.43 -5.71
C ALA A 298 4.18 8.11 -4.41
N VAL A 299 2.91 8.53 -4.32
CA VAL A 299 2.32 9.12 -3.12
C VAL A 299 2.25 8.10 -1.99
N VAL A 300 1.80 6.86 -2.27
CA VAL A 300 1.78 5.79 -1.26
C VAL A 300 3.19 5.51 -0.74
N LYS A 301 4.19 5.47 -1.62
CA LYS A 301 5.60 5.31 -1.23
C LYS A 301 6.06 6.46 -0.32
N TYR A 302 5.76 7.70 -0.68
CA TYR A 302 6.07 8.88 0.14
C TYR A 302 5.42 8.83 1.53
N ILE A 303 4.13 8.48 1.61
CA ILE A 303 3.41 8.32 2.87
C ILE A 303 4.07 7.27 3.78
N ARG A 304 4.60 6.18 3.19
CA ARG A 304 5.27 5.11 3.95
C ARG A 304 6.69 5.49 4.37
N GLU A 305 7.49 6.04 3.45
CA GLU A 305 8.92 6.30 3.67
C GLU A 305 9.18 7.60 4.43
N GLU A 306 8.48 8.68 4.07
CA GLU A 306 8.75 10.03 4.60
C GLU A 306 7.82 10.39 5.76
N TRP A 307 6.55 9.96 5.72
CA TRP A 307 5.61 10.16 6.84
C TRP A 307 5.57 8.97 7.83
N GLY A 308 6.22 7.86 7.49
CA GLY A 308 6.36 6.71 8.39
C GLY A 308 5.07 5.92 8.62
N PHE A 309 4.11 5.99 7.69
CA PHE A 309 2.91 5.16 7.77
C PHE A 309 3.24 3.68 7.50
N VAL A 310 2.78 2.79 8.37
CA VAL A 310 2.94 1.34 8.20
C VAL A 310 1.59 0.63 8.28
N LYS A 311 0.92 0.76 9.42
CA LYS A 311 -0.42 0.22 9.69
C LYS A 311 -1.21 1.10 10.65
N LYS A 312 -0.57 1.47 11.76
CA LYS A 312 -1.18 2.35 12.76
C LYS A 312 -1.58 3.68 12.12
N PRO A 313 -2.76 4.23 12.46
CA PRO A 313 -3.21 5.49 11.91
C PRO A 313 -2.23 6.62 12.29
N ILE A 314 -2.05 7.56 11.38
CA ILE A 314 -1.28 8.79 11.60
C ILE A 314 -2.12 9.98 11.18
N VAL A 315 -1.83 11.15 11.72
CA VAL A 315 -2.46 12.42 11.31
C VAL A 315 -1.40 13.36 10.79
N VAL A 316 -1.36 13.57 9.48
CA VAL A 316 -0.43 14.52 8.86
C VAL A 316 -1.07 15.90 8.81
N THR A 317 -0.36 16.92 9.25
CA THR A 317 -0.90 18.28 9.34
C THR A 317 -0.37 19.15 8.22
N LEU A 318 -1.27 19.71 7.41
CA LEU A 318 -0.97 20.68 6.35
C LEU A 318 -1.43 22.07 6.74
N ASN A 319 -0.60 23.07 6.46
CA ASN A 319 -1.01 24.47 6.58
C ASN A 319 -1.84 24.92 5.35
N PRO A 320 -2.39 26.15 5.34
CA PRO A 320 -3.15 26.69 4.22
C PRO A 320 -2.41 26.75 2.86
N GLN A 321 -1.07 26.69 2.87
CA GLN A 321 -0.19 26.65 1.69
C GLN A 321 0.22 25.22 1.29
N GLY A 322 -0.32 24.18 1.95
CA GLY A 322 -0.01 22.79 1.66
C GLY A 322 1.32 22.29 2.23
N LYS A 323 2.01 23.09 3.04
CA LYS A 323 3.26 22.68 3.71
C LYS A 323 2.92 21.76 4.88
N VAL A 324 3.66 20.66 5.01
CA VAL A 324 3.60 19.76 6.16
C VAL A 324 4.17 20.45 7.41
N LEU A 325 3.36 20.52 8.47
CA LEU A 325 3.74 21.05 9.78
C LEU A 325 4.17 19.96 10.76
N CYS A 326 3.56 18.78 10.65
CA CYS A 326 3.92 17.60 11.43
C CYS A 326 3.50 16.35 10.64
N PRO A 327 4.41 15.38 10.42
CA PRO A 327 4.09 14.12 9.74
C PRO A 327 3.21 13.19 10.59
N ASN A 328 3.15 13.37 11.90
CA ASN A 328 2.22 12.64 12.75
C ASN A 328 1.81 13.42 14.02
N ALA A 329 0.74 14.19 13.91
CA ALA A 329 0.14 14.96 15.01
C ALA A 329 -0.82 14.14 15.90
N LEU A 330 -1.02 12.84 15.64
CA LEU A 330 -2.00 12.04 16.39
C LEU A 330 -1.70 12.04 17.90
N ASN A 331 -0.43 11.87 18.27
CA ASN A 331 0.00 11.92 19.67
C ASN A 331 -0.27 13.30 20.28
N MET A 332 0.06 14.36 19.55
CA MET A 332 -0.14 15.74 19.97
C MET A 332 -1.63 16.04 20.24
N MET A 333 -2.52 15.56 19.37
CA MET A 333 -3.96 15.69 19.52
C MET A 333 -4.49 14.93 20.74
N ARG A 334 -3.94 13.73 21.04
CA ARG A 334 -4.31 13.00 22.25
C ARG A 334 -3.80 13.68 23.52
N ILE A 335 -2.56 14.15 23.52
CA ILE A 335 -1.94 14.75 24.71
C ILE A 335 -2.54 16.11 25.04
N TRP A 336 -2.71 16.98 24.04
CA TRP A 336 -3.08 18.38 24.28
C TRP A 336 -4.36 18.84 23.60
N GLY A 337 -4.99 18.00 22.77
CA GLY A 337 -6.18 18.38 22.02
C GLY A 337 -5.97 19.66 21.21
N ASN A 338 -6.99 20.51 21.15
CA ASN A 338 -6.95 21.76 20.40
C ASN A 338 -5.98 22.82 20.93
N ALA A 339 -5.46 22.66 22.16
CA ALA A 339 -4.45 23.58 22.69
C ALA A 339 -3.14 23.53 21.86
N ALA A 340 -2.88 22.44 21.15
CA ALA A 340 -1.69 22.28 20.33
C ALA A 340 -1.85 22.75 18.87
N PHE A 341 -3.02 23.29 18.48
CA PHE A 341 -3.18 23.89 17.15
C PHE A 341 -2.13 25.00 16.93
N PRO A 342 -1.42 25.07 15.77
CA PRO A 342 -1.68 24.39 14.48
C PRO A 342 -1.05 23.01 14.29
N PHE A 343 -0.79 22.27 15.38
CA PHE A 343 -0.30 20.90 15.39
C PHE A 343 1.03 20.70 14.65
N SER A 344 1.99 21.61 14.88
CA SER A 344 3.33 21.53 14.28
C SER A 344 4.34 20.89 15.23
N SER A 345 5.41 20.32 14.67
CA SER A 345 6.50 19.74 15.47
C SER A 345 7.16 20.77 16.40
N GLU A 346 7.21 22.04 16.01
CA GLU A 346 7.73 23.12 16.89
C GLU A 346 6.82 23.37 18.10
N ILE A 347 5.49 23.27 17.92
CA ILE A 347 4.53 23.41 19.01
C ILE A 347 4.67 22.27 20.01
N GLU A 348 4.81 21.04 19.51
CA GLU A 348 5.03 19.85 20.33
C GLU A 348 6.31 19.98 21.17
N GLU A 349 7.43 20.36 20.55
CA GLU A 349 8.69 20.58 21.25
C GLU A 349 8.56 21.67 22.33
N ARG A 350 7.89 22.78 22.00
CA ARG A 350 7.65 23.89 22.94
C ARG A 350 6.80 23.43 24.12
N PHE A 351 5.76 22.63 23.89
CA PHE A 351 4.89 22.14 24.95
C PHE A 351 5.63 21.17 25.87
N TRP A 352 6.49 20.30 25.32
CA TRP A 352 7.32 19.43 26.13
C TRP A 352 8.35 20.19 26.98
N LYS A 353 8.83 21.35 26.53
CA LYS A 353 9.72 22.21 27.33
C LYS A 353 8.97 22.98 28.42
N ALA A 354 7.72 23.36 28.17
CA ALA A 354 6.97 24.23 29.06
C ALA A 354 6.15 23.49 30.13
N LYS A 355 5.65 22.28 29.83
CA LYS A 355 4.71 21.57 30.70
C LYS A 355 5.45 20.56 31.59
N PRO A 356 5.43 20.74 32.93
CA PRO A 356 5.99 19.76 33.85
C PRO A 356 5.10 18.51 33.95
N TRP A 357 5.63 17.48 34.61
CA TRP A 357 4.86 16.29 35.00
C TRP A 357 3.85 16.66 36.09
N THR A 358 2.57 16.78 35.71
CA THR A 358 1.48 17.14 36.63
C THR A 358 0.28 16.23 36.45
N LEU A 359 -0.60 16.21 37.46
CA LEU A 359 -1.84 15.44 37.40
C LEU A 359 -2.74 15.96 36.27
N ASP A 360 -2.76 17.28 36.06
CA ASP A 360 -3.49 17.90 34.96
C ASP A 360 -3.06 17.38 33.58
N LEU A 361 -1.76 17.14 33.38
CA LEU A 361 -1.24 16.60 32.11
C LEU A 361 -1.80 15.20 31.82
N LEU A 362 -2.10 14.41 32.85
CA LEU A 362 -2.54 13.03 32.74
C LEU A 362 -4.05 12.88 32.70
N VAL A 363 -4.77 13.63 33.55
CA VAL A 363 -6.18 13.32 33.83
C VAL A 363 -7.13 14.51 33.66
N ALA A 364 -6.66 15.72 33.33
CA ALA A 364 -7.56 16.87 33.18
C ALA A 364 -8.64 16.67 32.11
N ARG A 365 -8.35 15.88 31.06
CA ARG A 365 -9.31 15.54 29.99
C ARG A 365 -10.22 14.35 30.33
N LEU A 366 -9.89 13.62 31.39
CA LEU A 366 -10.56 12.38 31.81
C LEU A 366 -11.42 12.57 33.05
N GLU A 367 -11.04 13.50 33.94
CA GLU A 367 -11.67 13.70 35.22
C GLU A 367 -12.17 15.15 35.39
N PRO A 368 -13.44 15.43 35.05
CA PRO A 368 -14.03 16.76 35.14
C PRO A 368 -14.03 17.34 36.57
N ASN A 369 -14.03 16.48 37.59
CA ASN A 369 -14.07 16.93 38.99
C ASN A 369 -12.69 17.31 39.54
N LEU A 370 -11.62 17.03 38.80
CA LEU A 370 -10.25 17.28 39.25
C LEU A 370 -10.03 18.73 39.71
N PRO A 371 -10.44 19.78 38.98
CA PRO A 371 -10.25 21.17 39.42
C PRO A 371 -10.96 21.46 40.75
N THR A 372 -12.15 20.88 40.94
CA THR A 372 -12.92 21.01 42.19
C THR A 372 -12.19 20.34 43.34
N TRP A 373 -11.71 19.11 43.17
CA TRP A 373 -10.99 18.38 44.21
C TRP A 373 -9.68 19.05 44.61
N VAL A 374 -8.95 19.59 43.63
CA VAL A 374 -7.73 20.37 43.87
C VAL A 374 -8.04 21.65 44.63
N SER A 375 -9.11 22.37 44.26
CA SER A 375 -9.53 23.59 44.99
C SER A 375 -9.95 23.31 46.44
N GLN A 376 -10.47 22.11 46.71
CA GLN A 376 -10.86 21.64 48.03
C GLN A 376 -9.68 21.04 48.82
N GLN A 377 -8.46 21.07 48.27
CA GLN A 377 -7.26 20.48 48.86
C GLN A 377 -7.42 18.98 49.21
N LYS A 378 -8.24 18.26 48.43
CA LYS A 378 -8.42 16.82 48.62
C LYS A 378 -7.25 16.05 48.03
N VAL A 379 -6.90 14.94 48.66
CA VAL A 379 -5.98 13.95 48.09
C VAL A 379 -6.74 13.12 47.05
N VAL A 380 -6.19 12.99 45.84
CA VAL A 380 -6.82 12.23 44.75
C VAL A 380 -5.99 10.99 44.45
N CYS A 381 -6.55 9.81 44.70
CA CYS A 381 -5.87 8.54 44.49
C CYS A 381 -6.45 7.81 43.27
N PHE A 382 -5.64 7.67 42.21
CA PHE A 382 -5.97 6.89 41.02
C PHE A 382 -5.45 5.48 41.18
N TYR A 383 -6.29 4.47 41.15
CA TYR A 383 -5.87 3.08 41.38
C TYR A 383 -6.43 2.13 40.33
N GLY A 384 -5.76 1.00 40.13
CA GLY A 384 -6.14 0.00 39.13
C GLY A 384 -6.09 -1.42 39.70
N GLY A 385 -6.17 -2.42 38.82
CA GLY A 385 -6.09 -3.83 39.18
C GLY A 385 -7.32 -4.64 38.79
N VAL A 386 -7.22 -5.96 38.88
CA VAL A 386 -8.27 -6.89 38.39
C VAL A 386 -8.82 -7.83 39.48
N LYS A 387 -8.43 -7.61 40.74
CA LYS A 387 -8.85 -8.44 41.88
C LYS A 387 -9.79 -7.66 42.78
N MET A 388 -11.06 -8.05 42.81
CA MET A 388 -12.08 -7.34 43.58
C MET A 388 -11.79 -7.34 45.09
N GLU A 389 -11.33 -8.46 45.65
CA GLU A 389 -10.97 -8.56 47.07
C GLU A 389 -9.87 -7.57 47.48
N TRP A 390 -8.87 -7.39 46.61
CA TRP A 390 -7.82 -6.40 46.82
C TRP A 390 -8.37 -4.98 46.71
N ILE A 391 -9.21 -4.70 45.71
CA ILE A 391 -9.84 -3.38 45.52
C ILE A 391 -10.68 -2.99 46.74
N GLU A 392 -11.49 -3.90 47.27
CA GLU A 392 -12.31 -3.68 48.47
C GLU A 392 -11.44 -3.41 49.70
N SER A 393 -10.43 -4.24 49.91
CA SER A 393 -9.50 -4.10 51.02
C SER A 393 -8.75 -2.77 50.95
N PHE A 394 -8.24 -2.42 49.77
CA PHE A 394 -7.50 -1.18 49.52
C PHE A 394 -8.39 0.05 49.72
N THR A 395 -9.57 0.10 49.10
CA THR A 395 -10.49 1.24 49.22
C THR A 395 -10.97 1.43 50.65
N THR A 396 -11.29 0.35 51.37
CA THR A 396 -11.72 0.40 52.77
C THR A 396 -10.59 0.88 53.67
N ALA A 397 -9.38 0.33 53.54
CA ALA A 397 -8.23 0.73 54.33
C ALA A 397 -7.87 2.21 54.09
N THR A 398 -7.83 2.63 52.82
CA THR A 398 -7.48 4.02 52.44
C THR A 398 -8.49 5.02 52.99
N LYS A 399 -9.80 4.74 52.83
CA LYS A 399 -10.86 5.56 53.45
C LYS A 399 -10.78 5.57 54.97
N GLY A 400 -10.42 4.45 55.59
CA GLY A 400 -10.21 4.34 57.03
C GLY A 400 -9.08 5.25 57.53
N VAL A 401 -7.93 5.24 56.85
CA VAL A 401 -6.79 6.12 57.14
C VAL A 401 -7.16 7.59 56.94
N ALA A 402 -7.81 7.92 55.81
CA ALA A 402 -8.22 9.28 55.52
C ALA A 402 -9.19 9.83 56.60
N LYS A 403 -10.15 9.01 57.05
CA LYS A 403 -11.07 9.35 58.14
C LYS A 403 -10.35 9.53 59.49
N ALA A 404 -9.36 8.68 59.79
CA ALA A 404 -8.60 8.78 61.04
C ALA A 404 -7.72 10.04 61.10
N LEU A 405 -7.28 10.54 59.94
CA LEU A 405 -6.42 11.73 59.82
C LEU A 405 -7.19 13.01 59.44
N ASP A 406 -8.51 12.94 59.32
CA ASP A 406 -9.39 14.03 58.85
C ASP A 406 -8.95 14.62 57.50
N ILE A 407 -8.52 13.76 56.58
CA ILE A 407 -8.09 14.13 55.23
C ILE A 407 -9.24 13.89 54.25
N GLY A 408 -9.61 14.91 53.48
CA GLY A 408 -10.52 14.74 52.34
C GLY A 408 -9.85 13.91 51.25
N ILE A 409 -10.41 12.75 50.90
CA ILE A 409 -9.88 11.86 49.87
C ILE A 409 -10.92 11.56 48.79
N GLU A 410 -10.49 11.57 47.54
CA GLU A 410 -11.24 11.04 46.41
C GLU A 410 -10.44 9.91 45.76
N MET A 411 -11.14 8.85 45.35
CA MET A 411 -10.52 7.68 44.75
C MET A 411 -11.14 7.43 43.38
N VAL A 412 -10.31 7.14 42.38
CA VAL A 412 -10.73 6.89 41.00
C VAL A 412 -10.13 5.58 40.51
N TYR A 413 -10.97 4.63 40.12
CA TYR A 413 -10.55 3.39 39.49
C TYR A 413 -10.28 3.62 37.99
N VAL A 414 -9.03 3.39 37.57
CA VAL A 414 -8.53 3.62 36.19
C VAL A 414 -8.41 2.35 35.36
N GLY A 415 -8.80 1.20 35.90
CA GLY A 415 -8.80 -0.07 35.18
C GLY A 415 -7.41 -0.59 34.81
N LYS A 416 -7.39 -1.47 33.80
CA LYS A 416 -6.19 -2.11 33.24
C LYS A 416 -6.40 -2.32 31.74
N LYS A 417 -5.41 -2.02 30.90
CA LYS A 417 -5.52 -2.03 29.44
C LYS A 417 -5.89 -3.42 28.91
N ASN A 418 -5.17 -4.44 29.38
CA ASN A 418 -5.24 -5.80 28.84
C ASN A 418 -6.29 -6.70 29.52
N ALA A 419 -7.35 -6.12 30.11
CA ALA A 419 -8.34 -6.87 30.87
C ALA A 419 -9.77 -6.34 30.74
N ARG A 420 -10.15 -5.84 29.55
CA ARG A 420 -11.42 -5.14 29.27
C ARG A 420 -12.65 -5.76 29.93
N GLU A 421 -12.97 -7.02 29.65
CA GLU A 421 -14.17 -7.68 30.22
C GLU A 421 -14.15 -7.76 31.75
N ARG A 422 -12.97 -7.94 32.36
CA ARG A 422 -12.83 -7.96 33.83
C ARG A 422 -12.97 -6.56 34.41
N VAL A 423 -12.38 -5.56 33.76
CA VAL A 423 -12.48 -4.15 34.15
C VAL A 423 -13.93 -3.68 34.09
N GLN A 424 -14.70 -4.07 33.07
CA GLN A 424 -16.14 -3.79 32.98
C GLN A 424 -16.90 -4.36 34.18
N LYS A 425 -16.68 -5.64 34.50
CA LYS A 425 -17.33 -6.31 35.65
C LYS A 425 -16.96 -5.62 36.98
N ILE A 426 -15.69 -5.32 37.18
CA ILE A 426 -15.18 -4.64 38.38
C ILE A 426 -15.77 -3.23 38.50
N THR A 427 -15.83 -2.48 37.40
CA THR A 427 -16.42 -1.15 37.35
C THR A 427 -17.88 -1.17 37.78
N GLY A 428 -18.65 -2.17 37.33
CA GLY A 428 -20.01 -2.41 37.79
C GLY A 428 -20.10 -2.64 39.30
N LEU A 429 -19.25 -3.53 39.83
CA LEU A 429 -19.21 -3.83 41.27
C LEU A 429 -18.76 -2.63 42.13
N ILE A 430 -17.81 -1.82 41.65
CA ILE A 430 -17.36 -0.60 42.34
C ILE A 430 -18.51 0.40 42.45
N LYS A 431 -19.28 0.59 41.37
CA LYS A 431 -20.46 1.48 41.34
C LYS A 431 -21.57 0.94 42.24
N GLU A 432 -21.85 -0.36 42.21
CA GLU A 432 -22.86 -1.01 43.07
C GLU A 432 -22.51 -0.87 44.56
N LYS A 433 -21.26 -1.17 44.93
CA LYS A 433 -20.77 -1.12 46.30
C LYS A 433 -20.35 0.29 46.76
N GLN A 434 -20.45 1.30 45.90
CA GLN A 434 -20.07 2.69 46.17
C GLN A 434 -18.65 2.81 46.75
N LEU A 435 -17.71 2.02 46.21
CA LEU A 435 -16.34 1.97 46.73
C LEU A 435 -15.54 3.22 46.35
N SER A 436 -15.78 3.79 45.17
CA SER A 436 -15.04 4.93 44.62
C SER A 436 -15.68 5.41 43.31
N HIS A 437 -15.11 6.45 42.70
CA HIS A 437 -15.36 6.75 41.29
C HIS A 437 -14.72 5.69 40.40
N ALA A 438 -15.29 5.41 39.23
CA ALA A 438 -14.72 4.46 38.28
C ALA A 438 -14.90 4.96 36.85
N TRP A 439 -13.79 4.96 36.10
CA TRP A 439 -13.81 5.31 34.68
C TRP A 439 -14.51 4.25 33.85
N GLU A 440 -15.20 4.71 32.81
CA GLU A 440 -15.77 3.84 31.79
C GLU A 440 -14.68 3.34 30.82
N ASP A 441 -15.00 2.32 30.04
CA ASP A 441 -14.07 1.66 29.12
C ASP A 441 -13.31 2.61 28.20
N ASP A 442 -14.00 3.60 27.62
CA ASP A 442 -13.41 4.57 26.70
C ASP A 442 -12.37 5.46 27.41
N ASN A 443 -12.64 5.84 28.67
CA ASN A 443 -11.74 6.64 29.50
C ASN A 443 -10.51 5.82 29.92
N VAL A 444 -10.72 4.56 30.31
CA VAL A 444 -9.62 3.62 30.60
C VAL A 444 -8.74 3.45 29.36
N TRP A 445 -9.35 3.19 28.20
CA TRP A 445 -8.63 3.04 26.94
C TRP A 445 -7.84 4.31 26.60
N PHE A 446 -8.46 5.49 26.71
CA PHE A 446 -7.80 6.77 26.40
C PHE A 446 -6.63 7.04 27.33
N PHE A 447 -6.76 6.79 28.63
CA PHE A 447 -5.69 6.97 29.60
C PHE A 447 -4.43 6.16 29.26
N TRP A 448 -4.60 4.87 28.98
CA TRP A 448 -3.44 4.02 28.65
C TRP A 448 -2.83 4.38 27.28
N ASN A 449 -3.64 4.74 26.29
CA ASN A 449 -3.14 5.21 25.00
C ASN A 449 -2.49 6.60 25.08
N LEU A 450 -2.93 7.46 25.99
CA LEU A 450 -2.32 8.75 26.29
C LEU A 450 -0.88 8.55 26.80
N LEU A 451 -0.68 7.65 27.76
CA LEU A 451 0.65 7.30 28.26
C LEU A 451 1.56 6.75 27.15
N GLU A 452 1.06 5.84 26.30
CA GLU A 452 1.82 5.35 25.15
C GLU A 452 2.16 6.46 24.15
N SER A 453 1.24 7.41 23.93
CA SER A 453 1.46 8.55 23.05
C SER A 453 2.54 9.48 23.61
N MET A 454 2.54 9.73 24.92
CA MET A 454 3.59 10.50 25.60
C MET A 454 4.96 9.82 25.47
N LEU A 455 5.01 8.50 25.71
CA LEU A 455 6.25 7.71 25.57
C LEU A 455 6.80 7.76 24.14
N TYR A 456 5.93 7.57 23.15
CA TYR A 456 6.29 7.59 21.74
C TYR A 456 6.80 8.99 21.32
N SER A 457 6.05 10.04 21.62
CA SER A 457 6.42 11.43 21.31
C SER A 457 7.76 11.82 21.94
N LYS A 458 7.97 11.52 23.24
CA LYS A 458 9.26 11.75 23.92
C LYS A 458 10.42 11.02 23.25
N THR A 459 10.19 9.78 22.80
CA THR A 459 11.21 8.98 22.12
C THR A 459 11.58 9.56 20.77
N GLN A 460 10.62 10.08 20.00
CA GLN A 460 10.87 10.77 18.74
C GLN A 460 11.73 12.03 18.92
N HIS A 461 11.58 12.74 20.05
CA HIS A 461 12.43 13.88 20.40
C HIS A 461 13.79 13.51 21.02
N GLY A 462 14.23 12.25 20.90
CA GLY A 462 15.54 11.79 21.37
C GLY A 462 15.68 11.76 22.89
N LYS A 463 14.58 11.79 23.64
CA LYS A 463 14.61 11.69 25.11
C LYS A 463 14.84 10.24 25.54
N THR A 464 15.70 10.05 26.52
CA THR A 464 16.01 8.77 27.16
C THR A 464 15.40 8.73 28.56
N ILE A 465 15.33 7.54 29.17
CA ILE A 465 14.81 7.39 30.54
C ILE A 465 15.70 8.17 31.54
N GLU A 466 16.99 8.26 31.26
CA GLU A 466 17.98 8.92 32.13
C GLU A 466 17.89 10.45 32.08
N ASN A 467 17.37 11.02 30.99
CA ASN A 467 17.41 12.47 30.75
C ASN A 467 16.04 13.17 30.76
N ASP A 468 14.95 12.41 30.92
CA ASP A 468 13.59 12.95 30.89
C ASP A 468 12.70 12.29 31.95
N VAL A 469 12.39 13.06 32.99
CA VAL A 469 11.57 12.61 34.13
C VAL A 469 10.18 12.15 33.67
N ILE A 470 9.55 12.87 32.73
CA ILE A 470 8.22 12.49 32.22
C ILE A 470 8.30 11.10 31.58
N LYS A 471 9.32 10.85 30.75
CA LYS A 471 9.51 9.53 30.12
C LYS A 471 9.71 8.43 31.16
N GLN A 472 10.49 8.70 32.21
CA GLN A 472 10.71 7.76 33.30
C GLN A 472 9.40 7.42 34.02
N GLU A 473 8.63 8.44 34.44
CA GLU A 473 7.37 8.27 35.16
C GLU A 473 6.31 7.55 34.30
N VAL A 474 6.19 7.91 33.01
CA VAL A 474 5.29 7.22 32.06
C VAL A 474 5.67 5.74 31.92
N MET A 475 6.96 5.42 31.84
CA MET A 475 7.43 4.03 31.77
C MET A 475 7.08 3.25 33.05
N THR A 476 7.23 3.86 34.23
CA THR A 476 6.81 3.27 35.50
C THR A 476 5.31 2.97 35.49
N MET A 477 4.49 3.93 35.05
CA MET A 477 3.03 3.77 34.96
C MET A 477 2.61 2.62 34.03
N LEU A 478 3.20 2.56 32.84
CA LEU A 478 2.98 1.47 31.88
C LEU A 478 3.46 0.11 32.43
N GLY A 479 4.49 0.11 33.29
CA GLY A 479 4.94 -1.06 34.02
C GLY A 479 3.85 -1.71 34.90
N TYR A 480 2.97 -0.91 35.51
CA TYR A 480 1.85 -1.44 36.31
C TYR A 480 0.79 -2.18 35.48
N ASP A 481 0.59 -1.79 34.22
CA ASP A 481 -0.26 -2.57 33.31
C ASP A 481 0.34 -3.95 33.03
N SER A 482 1.67 -4.05 32.90
CA SER A 482 2.34 -5.33 32.64
C SER A 482 2.52 -6.22 33.88
N SER A 483 2.56 -5.63 35.08
CA SER A 483 2.87 -6.35 36.33
C SER A 483 1.62 -6.84 37.08
N LYS A 484 1.83 -7.69 38.10
CA LYS A 484 0.81 -8.13 39.07
C LYS A 484 0.54 -7.11 40.19
N MET A 485 1.13 -5.92 40.12
CA MET A 485 0.94 -4.88 41.12
C MET A 485 -0.36 -4.13 40.85
N ASP A 486 -1.17 -3.97 41.89
CA ASP A 486 -2.48 -3.33 41.85
C ASP A 486 -2.35 -2.04 42.69
N GLY A 487 -2.59 -0.86 42.08
CA GLY A 487 -2.73 0.43 42.80
C GLY A 487 -1.66 1.52 42.59
N LEU A 488 -2.11 2.78 42.57
CA LEU A 488 -1.32 4.02 42.53
C LEU A 488 -1.99 5.04 43.49
N CYS A 489 -1.27 6.00 44.07
CA CYS A 489 -1.84 7.18 44.74
C CYS A 489 -0.90 8.38 44.53
N SER A 490 -1.44 9.58 44.28
CA SER A 490 -0.66 10.81 44.07
C SER A 490 -1.23 11.98 44.87
N THR A 491 -0.41 13.01 45.16
CA THR A 491 -0.86 14.26 45.79
C THR A 491 -0.82 15.43 44.80
N PRO A 492 -1.65 16.48 44.96
CA PRO A 492 -1.73 17.61 44.02
C PRO A 492 -0.39 18.34 43.78
N ASP A 493 0.45 18.46 44.81
CA ASP A 493 1.69 19.26 44.75
C ASP A 493 2.95 18.48 44.37
N ARG A 494 2.89 17.13 44.40
CA ARG A 494 3.97 16.25 43.95
C ARG A 494 3.39 15.00 43.35
N VAL A 495 3.53 14.90 42.04
CA VAL A 495 3.33 13.66 41.30
C VAL A 495 4.64 12.88 41.35
N LYS A 496 4.80 12.05 42.39
CA LYS A 496 5.80 10.96 42.39
C LYS A 496 5.01 9.66 42.38
N TRP A 497 5.19 8.86 41.34
CA TRP A 497 4.52 7.57 41.17
C TRP A 497 5.33 6.42 41.74
#